data_AF-A0A7S3RHA0-F1
#
_entry.id   AF-A0A7S3RHA0-F1
#
_cell.length_a   1.000
_cell.length_b   1.000
_cell.length_c   1.000
_cell.angle_alpha   90.00
_cell.angle_beta   90.00
_cell.angle_gamma   90.00
#
_symmetry.space_group_name_H-M   'P 1'
#
loop_
_entity.id
_entity.type
_entity.pdbx_description
1 polymer ?
#
loop_
_entity_poly.entity_id
_entity_poly.type
_entity_poly.pdbx_seq_one_letter_code
_entity_poly.pdbx_strand_id
1 'polypeptide(L)'
;RGTVAVGGEEVGMHETCQLARRGGDGLSLACVGGRDADVLVLAGEPLGAPVVASGTMVMNSQAEVDRAVIDYRRGEFGLPWEHTLSDEEWARRCDERQAERGRG
;
A
#
# COMPACT_ATOMS: atom_id res chain seq x y z
N ARG A 1 0.71 -14.54 16.24
CA ARG A 1 1.27 -15.80 16.80
C ARG A 1 0.39 -16.96 16.36
N GLY A 2 0.78 -18.22 16.62
CA GLY A 2 -0.08 -19.40 16.38
C GLY A 2 -0.08 -19.92 14.95
N THR A 3 -0.87 -20.96 14.72
CA THR A 3 -1.11 -21.60 13.42
C THR A 3 -2.62 -21.58 13.16
N VAL A 4 -3.02 -21.19 11.97
CA VAL A 4 -4.44 -21.09 11.57
C VAL A 4 -4.70 -21.97 10.35
N ALA A 5 -5.80 -22.71 10.35
CA ALA A 5 -6.29 -23.41 9.17
C ALA A 5 -7.15 -22.46 8.33
N VAL A 6 -6.80 -22.27 7.06
CA VAL A 6 -7.50 -21.43 6.08
C VAL A 6 -8.07 -22.35 5.00
N GLY A 7 -9.40 -22.51 4.94
CA GLY A 7 -10.03 -23.42 3.96
C GLY A 7 -9.57 -24.89 4.06
N GLY A 8 -9.04 -25.31 5.22
CA GLY A 8 -8.49 -26.65 5.45
C GLY A 8 -6.98 -26.77 5.31
N GLU A 9 -6.27 -25.72 4.87
CA GLU A 9 -4.82 -25.67 4.78
C GLU A 9 -4.21 -24.97 6.01
N GLU A 10 -3.19 -25.55 6.63
CA GLU A 10 -2.52 -24.94 7.78
C GLU A 10 -1.54 -23.85 7.34
N VAL A 11 -1.67 -22.66 7.94
CA VAL A 11 -0.80 -21.50 7.73
C VAL A 11 -0.13 -21.16 9.06
N GLY A 12 1.20 -21.24 9.08
CA GLY A 12 2.03 -21.00 10.24
C GLY A 12 2.34 -19.52 10.48
N MET A 13 3.09 -19.27 11.54
CA MET A 13 3.59 -17.94 11.86
C MET A 13 4.60 -17.47 10.80
N HIS A 14 4.51 -16.20 10.41
CA HIS A 14 5.31 -15.58 9.34
C HIS A 14 5.02 -16.08 7.93
N GLU A 15 3.94 -16.84 7.75
CA GLU A 15 3.49 -17.26 6.43
C GLU A 15 2.39 -16.34 5.89
N THR A 16 2.30 -16.29 4.56
CA THR A 16 1.24 -15.58 3.85
C THR A 16 0.54 -16.56 2.94
N CYS A 17 -0.76 -16.71 3.12
CA CYS A 17 -1.62 -17.49 2.24
C CYS A 17 -2.36 -16.54 1.29
N GLN A 18 -2.34 -16.83 -0.01
CA GLN A 18 -3.10 -16.07 -0.99
C GLN A 18 -4.48 -16.67 -1.18
N LEU A 19 -5.51 -15.86 -0.98
CA LEU A 19 -6.90 -16.25 -1.23
C LEU A 19 -7.25 -16.08 -2.70
N ALA A 20 -8.17 -16.92 -3.20
CA ALA A 20 -8.70 -16.76 -4.54
C ALA A 20 -9.38 -15.39 -4.68
N ARG A 21 -9.09 -14.67 -5.78
CA ARG A 21 -9.65 -13.32 -6.03
C ARG A 21 -11.17 -13.34 -6.23
N ARG A 22 -11.73 -14.44 -6.73
CA ARG A 22 -13.15 -14.58 -7.07
C ARG A 22 -13.64 -15.96 -6.65
N GLY A 23 -14.95 -16.09 -6.42
CA GLY A 23 -15.61 -17.38 -6.23
C GLY A 23 -15.71 -17.84 -4.77
N GLY A 24 -15.86 -16.92 -3.82
CA GLY A 24 -16.15 -17.25 -2.43
C GLY A 24 -16.97 -16.16 -1.75
N ASP A 25 -17.86 -16.58 -0.84
CA ASP A 25 -18.80 -15.70 -0.14
C ASP A 25 -18.35 -15.42 1.31
N GLY A 26 -17.23 -16.05 1.73
CA GLY A 26 -16.69 -15.95 3.08
C GLY A 26 -15.33 -16.61 3.25
N LEU A 27 -14.67 -16.30 4.36
CA LEU A 27 -13.38 -16.83 4.78
C LEU A 27 -13.56 -17.63 6.07
N SER A 28 -13.20 -18.92 6.05
CA SER A 28 -13.23 -19.79 7.23
C SER A 28 -11.83 -19.92 7.82
N LEU A 29 -11.70 -19.63 9.12
CA LEU A 29 -10.47 -19.71 9.89
C LEU A 29 -10.68 -20.59 11.12
N ALA A 30 -9.73 -21.47 11.42
CA ALA A 30 -9.75 -22.26 12.64
C ALA A 30 -8.38 -22.31 13.31
N CYS A 31 -8.32 -22.12 14.62
CA CYS A 31 -7.09 -22.28 15.38
C CYS A 31 -6.64 -23.74 15.39
N VAL A 32 -5.38 -24.00 15.06
CA VAL A 32 -4.81 -25.35 15.03
C VAL A 32 -4.21 -25.70 16.40
N GLY A 33 -4.50 -26.91 16.88
CA GLY A 33 -3.92 -27.44 18.12
C GLY A 33 -4.39 -26.74 19.40
N GLY A 34 -5.57 -26.10 19.37
CA GLY A 34 -6.18 -25.47 20.55
C GLY A 34 -5.39 -24.27 21.10
N ARG A 35 -4.52 -23.68 20.29
CA ARG A 35 -3.74 -22.49 20.64
C ARG A 35 -4.29 -21.27 19.92
N ASP A 36 -4.32 -20.14 20.61
CA ASP A 36 -4.72 -18.87 20.01
C ASP A 36 -3.79 -18.47 18.85
N ALA A 37 -4.36 -17.79 17.87
CA ALA A 37 -3.65 -17.26 16.72
C ALA A 37 -4.01 -15.79 16.48
N ASP A 38 -3.01 -14.99 16.11
CA ASP A 38 -3.22 -13.61 15.63
C ASP A 38 -3.13 -13.62 14.12
N VAL A 39 -4.18 -13.14 13.46
CA VAL A 39 -4.30 -13.14 11.99
C VAL A 39 -4.49 -11.71 11.50
N LEU A 40 -3.79 -11.35 10.42
CA LEU A 40 -4.01 -10.13 9.67
C LEU A 40 -4.61 -10.48 8.31
N VAL A 41 -5.82 -10.01 8.04
CA VAL A 41 -6.49 -10.18 6.74
C VAL A 41 -6.35 -8.88 5.96
N LEU A 42 -5.73 -8.97 4.78
CA LEU A 42 -5.58 -7.85 3.84
C LEU A 42 -6.40 -8.14 2.59
N ALA A 43 -7.33 -7.24 2.28
CA ALA A 43 -8.16 -7.31 1.07
C ALA A 43 -8.33 -5.91 0.48
N GLY A 44 -8.45 -5.83 -0.85
CA GLY A 44 -8.65 -4.57 -1.56
C GLY A 44 -8.94 -4.83 -3.03
N GLU A 45 -9.60 -3.86 -3.67
CA GLU A 45 -9.78 -3.89 -5.13
C GLU A 45 -8.44 -3.62 -5.81
N PRO A 46 -8.02 -4.44 -6.79
CA PRO A 46 -6.82 -4.15 -7.55
C PRO A 46 -6.88 -2.80 -8.26
N LEU A 47 -5.82 -2.01 -8.10
CA LEU A 47 -5.74 -0.65 -8.65
C LEU A 47 -5.89 -0.58 -10.18
N GLY A 48 -5.58 -1.67 -10.90
CA GLY A 48 -5.68 -1.73 -12.36
C GLY A 48 -4.65 -0.88 -13.12
N ALA A 49 -3.75 -0.20 -12.41
CA ALA A 49 -2.68 0.59 -13.00
C ALA A 49 -1.35 -0.21 -13.04
N PRO A 50 -0.43 0.09 -13.99
CA PRO A 50 0.90 -0.50 -13.99
C PRO A 50 1.67 -0.17 -12.71
N VAL A 51 2.51 -1.10 -12.28
CA VAL A 51 3.39 -0.94 -11.12
C VAL A 51 4.84 -1.00 -11.59
N VAL A 52 5.57 0.12 -11.47
CA VAL A 52 7.01 0.22 -11.74
C VAL A 52 7.70 0.72 -10.49
N ALA A 53 8.68 -0.04 -9.98
CA ALA A 53 9.35 0.25 -8.73
C ALA A 53 10.87 0.33 -8.90
N SER A 54 11.51 1.30 -8.24
CA SER A 54 12.97 1.39 -8.11
C SER A 54 13.33 1.92 -6.73
N GLY A 55 13.98 1.07 -5.92
CA GLY A 55 14.31 1.38 -4.53
C GLY A 55 13.06 1.75 -3.73
N THR A 56 13.00 2.98 -3.24
CA THR A 56 11.91 3.52 -2.41
C THR A 56 10.76 4.13 -3.22
N MET A 57 10.87 4.18 -4.55
CA MET A 57 9.90 4.86 -5.41
C MET A 57 9.06 3.85 -6.19
N VAL A 58 7.74 4.02 -6.17
CA VAL A 58 6.76 3.21 -6.93
C VAL A 58 5.85 4.16 -7.72
N MET A 59 5.82 4.01 -9.04
CA MET A 59 5.03 4.84 -9.97
C MET A 59 4.39 3.96 -11.07
N ASN A 60 3.71 4.57 -12.05
CA ASN A 60 3.06 3.85 -13.14
C ASN A 60 3.94 3.70 -14.39
N SER A 61 5.08 4.39 -14.48
CA SER A 61 6.04 4.28 -15.58
C SER A 61 7.50 4.51 -15.16
N GLN A 62 8.45 4.04 -15.97
CA GLN A 62 9.88 4.26 -15.71
C GLN A 62 10.26 5.76 -15.72
N ALA A 63 9.68 6.53 -16.63
CA ALA A 63 9.92 7.97 -16.73
C ALA A 63 9.44 8.74 -15.47
N GLU A 64 8.37 8.28 -14.82
CA GLU A 64 7.92 8.85 -13.54
C GLU A 64 8.85 8.48 -12.39
N VAL A 65 9.34 7.24 -12.34
CA VAL A 65 10.34 6.82 -11.35
C VAL A 65 11.61 7.67 -11.47
N ASP A 66 12.14 7.84 -12.69
CA ASP A 66 13.36 8.61 -12.91
C ASP A 66 13.21 10.07 -12.47
N ARG A 67 12.04 10.66 -12.76
CA ARG A 67 11.68 12.00 -12.30
C ARG A 67 11.61 12.09 -10.78
N ALA A 68 10.92 11.14 -10.13
CA ALA A 68 10.79 11.10 -8.68
C ALA A 68 12.15 10.99 -7.97
N VAL A 69 13.10 10.23 -8.55
CA VAL A 69 14.47 10.14 -8.03
C VAL A 69 15.22 11.46 -8.19
N ILE A 70 15.06 12.17 -9.31
CA ILE A 70 15.66 13.49 -9.53
C ILE A 70 15.10 14.50 -8.53
N ASP A 71 13.78 14.54 -8.37
CA ASP A 71 13.08 15.43 -7.43
C ASP A 71 13.56 15.16 -6.00
N TYR A 72 13.64 13.90 -5.59
CA TYR A 72 14.16 13.53 -4.27
C TYR A 72 15.59 14.03 -4.06
N ARG A 73 16.49 13.83 -5.04
CA ARG A 73 17.89 14.29 -4.96
C ARG A 73 18.01 15.82 -4.88
N ARG A 74 17.05 16.55 -5.41
CA ARG A 74 16.98 18.02 -5.34
C ARG A 74 16.30 18.54 -4.07
N GLY A 75 15.80 17.65 -3.20
CA GLY A 75 14.98 18.04 -2.05
C GLY A 75 13.58 18.51 -2.46
N GLU A 76 13.14 18.11 -3.64
CA GLU A 76 11.94 18.59 -4.33
C GLU A 76 10.76 17.58 -4.28
N PHE A 77 10.67 16.73 -3.25
CA PHE A 77 9.76 15.58 -3.18
C PHE A 77 8.40 15.84 -2.47
N GLY A 78 7.92 17.08 -2.45
CA GLY A 78 6.61 17.46 -1.90
C GLY A 78 6.71 18.29 -0.61
N LEU A 79 5.62 18.29 0.16
CA LEU A 79 5.52 18.95 1.46
C LEU A 79 5.38 17.91 2.59
N PRO A 80 5.92 18.17 3.80
CA PRO A 80 5.61 17.36 4.97
C PRO A 80 4.10 17.35 5.24
N TRP A 81 3.54 16.15 5.42
CA TRP A 81 2.11 15.98 5.63
C TRP A 81 1.62 16.65 6.93
N GLU A 82 0.47 17.34 6.85
CA GLU A 82 -0.17 18.04 7.97
C GLU A 82 -1.49 17.37 8.37
N HIS A 83 -1.43 16.56 9.43
CA HIS A 83 -2.54 15.76 9.95
C HIS A 83 -3.75 16.54 10.45
N THR A 84 -3.61 17.86 10.62
CA THR A 84 -4.68 18.75 11.07
C THR A 84 -5.54 19.27 9.91
N LEU A 85 -5.08 19.11 8.67
CA LEU A 85 -5.81 19.53 7.48
C LEU A 85 -6.75 18.42 7.01
N SER A 86 -7.92 18.80 6.53
CA SER A 86 -8.77 17.90 5.75
C SER A 86 -8.11 17.56 4.41
N ASP A 87 -8.59 16.50 3.75
CA ASP A 87 -8.07 16.06 2.45
C ASP A 87 -8.15 17.18 1.40
N GLU A 88 -9.25 17.94 1.39
CA GLU A 88 -9.44 19.06 0.45
C GLU A 88 -8.47 20.22 0.72
N GLU A 89 -8.23 20.55 1.99
CA GLU A 89 -7.28 21.59 2.39
C GLU A 89 -5.83 21.18 2.09
N TRP A 90 -5.50 19.90 2.33
CA TRP A 90 -4.21 19.33 2.00
C TRP A 90 -3.96 19.32 0.49
N ALA A 91 -4.96 18.93 -0.31
CA ALA A 91 -4.87 18.94 -1.77
C ALA A 91 -4.62 20.36 -2.30
N ARG A 92 -5.39 21.35 -1.84
CA ARG A 92 -5.20 22.76 -2.23
C ARG A 92 -3.79 23.25 -1.91
N ARG A 93 -3.26 22.91 -0.74
CA ARG A 93 -1.89 23.29 -0.34
C ARG A 93 -0.82 22.64 -1.22
N CYS A 94 -1.01 21.38 -1.61
CA CYS A 94 -0.15 20.72 -2.58
C CYS A 94 -0.18 21.45 -3.94
N ASP A 95 -1.37 21.84 -4.41
CA ASP A 95 -1.54 22.53 -5.69
C ASP A 95 -0.88 23.92 -5.69
N GLU A 96 -1.05 24.70 -4.61
CA GLU A 96 -0.40 26.00 -4.42
C GLU A 96 1.13 25.89 -4.55
N ARG A 97 1.71 24.87 -3.89
CA ARG A 97 3.16 24.61 -3.97
C ARG A 97 3.62 24.23 -5.38
N GLN A 98 2.83 23.45 -6.11
CA GLN A 98 3.13 23.09 -7.50
C GLN A 98 3.02 24.31 -8.44
N ALA A 99 2.04 25.18 -8.21
CA ALA A 99 1.87 26.41 -8.98
C ALA A 99 3.01 27.41 -8.78
N GLU A 100 3.58 27.50 -7.57
CA GLU A 100 4.81 28.27 -7.30
C GLU A 100 6.01 27.76 -8.10
N ARG A 101 6.13 26.43 -8.24
CA ARG A 101 7.23 25.79 -8.99
C ARG A 101 7.19 26.04 -10.49
N GLY A 102 6.00 26.05 -11.09
CA GLY A 102 5.84 26.26 -12.53
C GLY A 102 6.12 27.69 -13.03
N ARG A 103 6.46 28.62 -12.12
CA ARG A 103 6.69 30.05 -12.43
C ARG A 103 8.18 30.47 -12.43
N GLY A 104 9.10 29.56 -12.11
CA GLY A 104 10.56 29.80 -12.15
C GLY A 104 11.22 29.04 -13.29
#